data_AF-A0A248UNZ0-F1
#
_entry.id   AF-A0A248UNZ0-F1
#
_cell.length_a   1.000
_cell.length_b   1.000
_cell.length_c   1.000
_cell.angle_alpha   90.00
_cell.angle_beta   90.00
_cell.angle_gamma   90.00
#
_symmetry.space_group_name_H-M   'P 1'
#
loop_
_entity.id
_entity.type
_entity.pdbx_description
1 polymer ?
#
loop_
_entity_poly.entity_id
_entity_poly.type
_entity_poly.pdbx_seq_one_letter_code
_entity_poly.pdbx_strand_id
1 'polypeptide(L)'
;MNWLAKLLPWKTAKADQAATNQLYSQLFASVEEKSGVQLAPETLTSVVGFNAGGPVNLRFAPNKKIFLTSELAMYEQQRRSADGLFRYELMTQSHFEENTARTLLTAIGAMTLSTVLGDRHTIDVSAVMGASGPAVVKLKLYSRTRFSGLEYGVYQLLPNHKKQSSVQT
;
A
#
# COMPACT_ATOMS: atom_id res chain seq x y z
N MET A 1 -28.58 -34.59 -18.83
CA MET A 1 -28.45 -33.29 -18.13
C MET A 1 -27.39 -33.43 -17.05
N ASN A 2 -26.31 -32.66 -17.16
CA ASN A 2 -25.02 -32.93 -16.54
C ASN A 2 -24.98 -32.46 -15.07
N TRP A 3 -24.98 -33.41 -14.12
CA TRP A 3 -24.98 -33.17 -12.66
C TRP A 3 -23.57 -32.88 -12.07
N LEU A 4 -22.59 -32.54 -12.90
CA LEU A 4 -21.17 -32.45 -12.50
C LEU A 4 -20.65 -31.05 -12.13
N ALA A 5 -21.49 -30.01 -12.10
CA ALA A 5 -21.04 -28.64 -11.81
C ALA A 5 -20.95 -28.28 -10.31
N LYS A 6 -21.28 -29.18 -9.37
CA LYS A 6 -21.33 -28.87 -7.93
C LYS A 6 -20.09 -29.27 -7.10
N LEU A 7 -19.01 -29.74 -7.72
CA LEU A 7 -17.91 -30.38 -6.99
C LEU A 7 -16.58 -29.59 -6.87
N LEU A 8 -16.51 -28.29 -7.22
CA LEU A 8 -15.20 -27.60 -7.26
C LEU A 8 -15.08 -26.15 -6.70
N PRO A 9 -15.82 -25.69 -5.67
CA PRO A 9 -15.53 -24.37 -5.07
C PRO A 9 -14.18 -24.30 -4.33
N TRP A 10 -13.67 -25.45 -3.87
CA TRP A 10 -12.43 -25.58 -3.10
C TRP A 10 -11.14 -25.54 -3.94
N LYS A 11 -11.17 -25.94 -5.21
CA LYS A 11 -9.98 -25.85 -6.09
C LYS A 11 -9.73 -24.42 -6.55
N THR A 12 -10.78 -23.64 -6.79
CA THR A 12 -10.67 -22.21 -7.18
C THR A 12 -10.18 -21.38 -6.01
N ALA A 13 -10.79 -21.47 -4.82
CA ALA A 13 -10.37 -20.70 -3.65
C ALA A 13 -8.89 -20.96 -3.24
N LYS A 14 -8.41 -22.21 -3.36
CA LYS A 14 -7.01 -22.54 -3.08
C LYS A 14 -6.05 -22.00 -4.15
N ALA A 15 -6.46 -22.00 -5.41
CA ALA A 15 -5.68 -21.41 -6.50
C ALA A 15 -5.62 -19.88 -6.38
N ASP A 16 -6.73 -19.24 -6.00
CA ASP A 16 -6.82 -17.80 -5.76
C ASP A 16 -5.93 -17.38 -4.58
N GLN A 17 -5.91 -18.17 -3.51
CA GLN A 17 -5.00 -17.93 -2.38
C GLN A 17 -3.54 -18.11 -2.77
N ALA A 18 -3.21 -19.13 -3.56
CA ALA A 18 -1.83 -19.36 -4.02
C ALA A 18 -1.33 -18.22 -4.91
N ALA A 19 -2.16 -17.75 -5.86
CA ALA A 19 -1.85 -16.62 -6.71
C ALA A 19 -1.68 -15.33 -5.89
N THR A 20 -2.56 -15.10 -4.91
CA THR A 20 -2.48 -13.96 -3.98
C THR A 20 -1.17 -13.98 -3.19
N ASN A 21 -0.83 -15.12 -2.61
CA ASN A 21 0.42 -15.31 -1.88
C ASN A 21 1.64 -15.07 -2.77
N GLN A 22 1.60 -15.52 -4.02
CA GLN A 22 2.68 -15.30 -4.98
C GLN A 22 2.85 -13.83 -5.35
N LEU A 23 1.75 -13.11 -5.62
CA LEU A 23 1.79 -11.67 -5.89
C LEU A 23 2.39 -10.90 -4.71
N TYR A 24 1.89 -11.13 -3.48
CA TYR A 24 2.40 -10.44 -2.30
C TYR A 24 3.84 -10.83 -1.98
N SER A 25 4.24 -12.09 -2.18
CA SER A 25 5.63 -12.51 -2.06
C SER A 25 6.54 -11.70 -2.99
N GLN A 26 6.13 -11.44 -4.24
CA GLN A 26 6.92 -10.62 -5.17
C GLN A 26 6.93 -9.13 -4.78
N LEU A 27 5.80 -8.57 -4.37
CA LEU A 27 5.72 -7.17 -3.90
C LEU A 27 6.62 -6.95 -2.68
N PHE A 28 6.55 -7.85 -1.70
CA PHE A 28 7.37 -7.79 -0.48
C PHE A 28 8.84 -7.99 -0.80
N ALA A 29 9.19 -9.00 -1.61
CA ALA A 29 10.58 -9.22 -2.04
C ALA A 29 11.15 -7.98 -2.75
N SER A 30 10.35 -7.29 -3.58
CA SER A 30 10.81 -6.05 -4.25
C SER A 30 11.15 -4.93 -3.26
N VAL A 31 10.45 -4.88 -2.11
CA VAL A 31 10.73 -3.92 -1.05
C VAL A 31 11.96 -4.35 -0.25
N GLU A 32 12.06 -5.63 0.08
CA GLU A 32 13.18 -6.19 0.85
C GLU A 32 14.51 -6.04 0.09
N GLU A 33 14.53 -6.38 -1.19
CA GLU A 33 15.70 -6.24 -2.07
C GLU A 33 16.16 -4.78 -2.16
N LYS A 34 15.22 -3.86 -2.43
CA LYS A 34 15.56 -2.45 -2.63
C LYS A 34 15.93 -1.72 -1.34
N SER A 35 15.36 -2.13 -0.20
CA SER A 35 15.64 -1.54 1.11
C SER A 35 16.81 -2.20 1.85
N GLY A 36 17.21 -3.40 1.43
CA GLY A 36 18.24 -4.20 2.10
C GLY A 36 17.81 -4.70 3.47
N VAL A 37 16.51 -4.91 3.71
CA VAL A 37 16.00 -5.45 4.99
C VAL A 37 14.92 -6.50 4.76
N GLN A 38 14.80 -7.44 5.70
CA GLN A 38 13.70 -8.39 5.74
C GLN A 38 12.49 -7.77 6.46
N LEU A 39 11.30 -7.93 5.89
CA LEU A 39 10.05 -7.62 6.58
C LEU A 39 9.75 -8.73 7.59
N ALA A 40 9.25 -8.34 8.77
CA ALA A 40 8.86 -9.27 9.83
C ALA A 40 7.82 -10.28 9.30
N PRO A 41 7.88 -11.58 9.65
CA PRO A 41 7.00 -12.62 9.11
C PRO A 41 5.53 -12.43 9.50
N GLU A 42 5.25 -11.72 10.57
CA GLU A 42 3.91 -11.33 11.01
C GLU A 42 3.32 -10.16 10.18
N THR A 43 2.00 -10.03 10.23
CA THR A 43 1.27 -8.87 9.70
C THR A 43 0.59 -8.18 10.86
N LEU A 44 0.72 -6.86 10.96
CA LEU A 44 0.01 -6.09 11.96
C LEU A 44 -1.42 -5.89 11.48
N THR A 45 -2.30 -6.73 12.02
CA THR A 45 -3.70 -6.81 11.60
C THR A 45 -4.61 -5.90 12.42
N SER A 46 -5.73 -5.53 11.81
CA SER A 46 -6.80 -4.75 12.43
C SER A 46 -7.95 -5.65 12.87
N VAL A 47 -8.60 -5.36 14.00
CA VAL A 47 -9.80 -6.09 14.46
C VAL A 47 -10.95 -5.93 13.45
N VAL A 48 -11.14 -4.72 12.96
CA VAL A 48 -12.06 -4.40 11.87
C VAL A 48 -11.24 -4.30 10.59
N GLY A 49 -11.60 -5.07 9.57
CA GLY A 49 -10.93 -5.04 8.27
C GLY A 49 -11.12 -3.71 7.54
N PHE A 50 -10.19 -3.38 6.64
CA PHE A 50 -10.23 -2.13 5.88
C PHE A 50 -11.50 -1.96 5.04
N ASN A 51 -12.01 -3.05 4.45
CA ASN A 51 -13.28 -3.08 3.73
C ASN A 51 -14.50 -2.72 4.59
N ALA A 52 -14.40 -2.87 5.92
CA ALA A 52 -15.43 -2.51 6.88
C ALA A 52 -15.16 -1.16 7.56
N GLY A 53 -14.24 -0.36 7.02
CA GLY A 53 -13.87 0.97 7.53
C GLY A 53 -12.77 0.97 8.60
N GLY A 54 -12.12 -0.18 8.85
CA GLY A 54 -10.97 -0.27 9.73
C GLY A 54 -9.65 0.19 9.07
N PRO A 55 -8.54 0.18 9.81
CA PRO A 55 -7.23 0.50 9.25
C PRO A 55 -6.67 -0.62 8.35
N VAL A 56 -5.77 -0.23 7.45
CA VAL A 56 -5.03 -1.19 6.62
C VAL A 56 -4.17 -2.14 7.45
N ASN A 57 -4.09 -3.38 6.98
CA ASN A 57 -3.10 -4.35 7.46
C ASN A 57 -1.69 -4.00 6.96
N LEU A 58 -0.67 -4.20 7.81
CA LEU A 58 0.71 -3.78 7.53
C LEU A 58 1.73 -4.92 7.65
N ARG A 59 2.60 -5.04 6.66
CA ARG A 59 3.95 -5.60 6.80
C ARG A 59 4.89 -4.53 7.32
N PHE A 60 5.91 -4.91 8.07
CA PHE A 60 6.82 -3.94 8.65
C PHE A 60 8.25 -4.46 8.80
N ALA A 61 9.21 -3.52 8.87
CA ALA A 61 10.56 -3.78 9.34
C ALA A 61 10.94 -2.67 10.35
N PRO A 62 10.94 -2.96 11.67
CA PRO A 62 11.03 -1.92 12.70
C PRO A 62 12.38 -1.20 12.65
N ASN A 63 13.46 -1.91 12.35
CA ASN A 63 14.83 -1.37 12.28
C ASN A 63 15.00 -0.23 11.26
N LYS A 64 14.14 -0.17 10.23
CA LYS A 64 14.16 0.88 9.20
C LYS A 64 12.90 1.74 9.19
N LYS A 65 11.98 1.50 10.14
CA LYS A 65 10.64 2.11 10.17
C LYS A 65 9.93 1.97 8.82
N ILE A 66 9.98 0.76 8.27
CA ILE A 66 9.23 0.43 7.06
C ILE A 66 7.87 -0.10 7.48
N PHE A 67 6.83 0.47 6.88
CA PHE A 67 5.45 0.01 7.02
C PHE A 67 4.86 -0.04 5.61
N LEU A 68 4.31 -1.18 5.22
CA LEU A 68 3.86 -1.49 3.88
C LEU A 68 2.46 -2.11 3.96
N THR A 69 1.51 -1.60 3.19
CA THR A 69 0.17 -2.18 3.12
C THR A 69 0.21 -3.58 2.52
N SER A 70 -0.70 -4.46 2.95
CA SER A 70 -0.68 -5.89 2.60
C SER A 70 -1.99 -6.40 2.04
N GLU A 71 -2.84 -5.51 1.51
CA GLU A 71 -4.18 -5.86 1.06
C GLU A 71 -4.74 -4.95 -0.04
N LEU A 72 -4.13 -3.79 -0.32
CA LEU A 72 -4.74 -2.79 -1.21
C LEU A 72 -4.92 -3.29 -2.63
N ALA A 73 -3.95 -4.05 -3.15
CA ALA A 73 -3.98 -4.60 -4.48
C ALA A 73 -5.06 -5.70 -4.67
N MET A 74 -5.73 -6.13 -3.60
CA MET A 74 -6.84 -7.08 -3.72
C MET A 74 -8.18 -6.40 -3.98
N TYR A 75 -8.30 -5.09 -3.72
CA TYR A 75 -9.55 -4.38 -3.93
C TYR A 75 -9.80 -4.07 -5.41
N GLU A 76 -10.90 -4.59 -5.95
CA GLU A 76 -11.31 -4.33 -7.33
C GLU A 76 -11.66 -2.87 -7.59
N GLN A 77 -12.06 -2.16 -6.53
CA GLN A 77 -12.38 -0.75 -6.55
C GLN A 77 -11.12 0.12 -6.70
N GLN A 78 -9.93 -0.40 -6.38
CA GLN A 78 -8.71 0.38 -6.50
C GLN A 78 -8.53 0.89 -7.95
N ARG A 79 -8.41 2.20 -8.09
CA ARG A 79 -8.15 2.83 -9.38
C ARG A 79 -6.74 2.48 -9.85
N ARG A 80 -6.62 2.17 -11.14
CA ARG A 80 -5.31 2.05 -11.81
C ARG A 80 -4.50 3.32 -11.56
N SER A 81 -3.19 3.16 -11.41
CA SER A 81 -2.33 4.32 -11.18
C SER A 81 -2.13 5.14 -12.44
N ALA A 82 -1.79 6.42 -12.28
CA ALA A 82 -1.44 7.30 -13.40
C ALA A 82 -0.19 6.83 -14.16
N ASP A 83 0.62 5.97 -13.55
CA ASP A 83 1.84 5.41 -14.13
C ASP A 83 1.61 4.06 -14.85
N GLY A 84 0.35 3.67 -15.03
CA GLY A 84 -0.05 2.46 -15.76
C GLY A 84 -0.05 1.18 -14.92
N LEU A 85 0.11 1.26 -13.59
CA LEU A 85 -0.02 0.10 -12.72
C LEU A 85 -1.48 -0.34 -12.66
N PHE A 86 -1.71 -1.64 -12.83
CA PHE A 86 -3.01 -2.27 -12.64
C PHE A 86 -3.51 -2.01 -11.22
N ARG A 87 -2.67 -2.30 -10.22
CA ARG A 87 -2.92 -2.11 -8.79
C ARG A 87 -1.60 -1.93 -8.03
N TYR A 88 -1.66 -1.43 -6.81
CA TYR A 88 -0.46 -1.10 -6.04
C TYR A 88 -0.67 -1.08 -4.53
N GLU A 89 0.42 -1.31 -3.81
CA GLU A 89 0.51 -1.07 -2.36
C GLU A 89 1.13 0.29 -2.06
N LEU A 90 1.00 0.72 -0.81
CA LEU A 90 1.56 1.95 -0.28
C LEU A 90 2.55 1.61 0.84
N MET A 91 3.62 2.39 0.96
CA MET A 91 4.59 2.22 2.03
C MET A 91 5.11 3.54 2.59
N THR A 92 5.69 3.46 3.77
CA THR A 92 6.57 4.48 4.35
C THR A 92 7.92 3.88 4.67
N GLN A 93 8.96 4.71 4.75
CA GLN A 93 10.29 4.28 5.21
C GLN A 93 10.96 5.44 5.95
N SER A 94 11.53 5.15 7.12
CA SER A 94 12.37 6.04 7.96
C SER A 94 11.72 7.30 8.55
N HIS A 95 10.66 7.85 7.95
CA HIS A 95 10.11 9.16 8.31
C HIS A 95 9.02 9.14 9.38
N PHE A 96 8.33 8.01 9.56
CA PHE A 96 7.12 7.94 10.36
C PHE A 96 7.20 6.78 11.36
N GLU A 97 6.73 7.03 12.57
CA GLU A 97 6.40 5.98 13.53
C GLU A 97 5.16 5.21 13.08
N GLU A 98 4.95 4.02 13.62
CA GLU A 98 3.87 3.12 13.20
C GLU A 98 2.50 3.80 13.17
N ASN A 99 2.09 4.47 14.25
CA ASN A 99 0.75 5.08 14.32
C ASN A 99 0.56 6.14 13.23
N THR A 100 1.58 6.96 12.97
CA THR A 100 1.56 7.96 11.90
C THR A 100 1.54 7.29 10.53
N ALA A 101 2.37 6.27 10.33
CA ALA A 101 2.41 5.51 9.08
C ALA A 101 1.07 4.84 8.79
N ARG A 102 0.49 4.12 9.76
CA ARG A 102 -0.81 3.45 9.62
C ARG A 102 -1.93 4.44 9.31
N THR A 103 -1.94 5.60 9.98
CA THR A 103 -2.94 6.65 9.71
C THR A 103 -2.84 7.16 8.28
N LEU A 104 -1.63 7.52 7.83
CA LEU A 104 -1.37 7.97 6.46
C LEU A 104 -1.73 6.91 5.41
N LEU A 105 -1.26 5.69 5.61
CA LEU A 105 -1.47 4.57 4.69
C LEU A 105 -2.94 4.17 4.62
N THR A 106 -3.69 4.26 5.72
CA THR A 106 -5.15 4.03 5.74
C THR A 106 -5.87 5.11 4.95
N ALA A 107 -5.62 6.39 5.26
CA ALA A 107 -6.30 7.50 4.62
C ALA A 107 -6.04 7.53 3.10
N ILE A 108 -4.77 7.41 2.70
CA ILE A 108 -4.39 7.43 1.29
C ILE A 108 -4.83 6.12 0.61
N GLY A 109 -4.76 4.99 1.31
CA GLY A 109 -5.32 3.71 0.85
C GLY A 109 -6.79 3.84 0.46
N ALA A 110 -7.61 4.50 1.29
CA ALA A 110 -9.02 4.77 0.99
C ALA A 110 -9.19 5.69 -0.22
N MET A 111 -8.32 6.70 -0.39
CA MET A 111 -8.32 7.53 -1.59
C MET A 111 -8.07 6.73 -2.87
N THR A 112 -7.22 5.69 -2.83
CA THR A 112 -6.93 4.86 -4.02
C THR A 112 -8.17 4.18 -4.60
N LEU A 113 -9.23 3.97 -3.80
CA LEU A 113 -10.47 3.33 -4.24
C LEU A 113 -11.35 4.23 -5.11
N SER A 114 -11.13 5.55 -5.07
CA SER A 114 -11.94 6.52 -5.79
C SER A 114 -11.12 7.46 -6.69
N THR A 115 -9.83 7.60 -6.42
CA THR A 115 -8.94 8.60 -7.01
C THR A 115 -7.76 7.94 -7.72
N VAL A 116 -7.44 8.42 -8.91
CA VAL A 116 -6.23 8.01 -9.64
C VAL A 116 -5.02 8.72 -9.00
N LEU A 117 -4.09 7.94 -8.45
CA LEU A 117 -2.84 8.42 -7.88
C LEU A 117 -1.64 7.94 -8.70
N GLY A 118 -0.50 8.60 -8.57
CA GLY A 118 0.72 8.25 -9.29
C GLY A 118 1.97 8.93 -8.74
N ASP A 119 3.08 8.65 -9.39
CA ASP A 119 4.40 9.16 -9.03
C ASP A 119 4.40 10.69 -9.03
N ARG A 120 5.07 11.26 -8.03
CA ARG A 120 5.20 12.70 -7.77
C ARG A 120 3.91 13.43 -7.39
N HIS A 121 2.75 12.78 -7.35
CA HIS A 121 1.54 13.40 -6.81
C HIS A 121 1.77 13.84 -5.36
N THR A 122 1.27 15.02 -5.02
CA THR A 122 1.29 15.56 -3.66
C THR A 122 -0.11 15.56 -3.08
N ILE A 123 -0.24 15.12 -1.84
CA ILE A 123 -1.52 14.95 -1.15
C ILE A 123 -1.47 15.76 0.12
N ASP A 124 -2.43 16.66 0.30
CA ASP A 124 -2.68 17.32 1.58
C ASP A 124 -3.30 16.30 2.55
N VAL A 125 -2.62 16.08 3.66
CA VAL A 125 -3.00 15.13 4.71
C VAL A 125 -3.22 15.84 6.05
N SER A 126 -3.24 17.17 6.06
CA SER A 126 -3.42 17.97 7.29
C SER A 126 -4.73 17.68 8.02
N ALA A 127 -5.76 17.24 7.32
CA ALA A 127 -7.04 16.88 7.93
C ALA A 127 -7.01 15.56 8.73
N VAL A 128 -6.09 14.64 8.40
CA VAL A 128 -5.95 13.35 9.09
C VAL A 128 -4.72 13.30 9.98
N MET A 129 -3.80 14.24 9.80
CA MET A 129 -2.60 14.39 10.61
C MET A 129 -2.81 15.49 11.65
N GLY A 130 -2.51 15.18 12.91
CA GLY A 130 -2.45 16.21 13.95
C GLY A 130 -1.33 17.24 13.71
N ALA A 131 -1.26 18.27 14.54
CA ALA A 131 -0.32 19.39 14.40
C ALA A 131 1.18 18.98 14.32
N SER A 132 1.52 17.78 14.80
CA SER A 132 2.88 17.23 14.78
C SER A 132 3.20 16.36 13.54
N GLY A 133 2.22 16.06 12.69
CA GLY A 133 2.38 15.25 11.48
C GLY A 133 2.72 16.08 10.24
N PRO A 134 3.05 15.43 9.10
CA PRO A 134 3.22 16.15 7.85
C PRO A 134 1.89 16.77 7.42
N ALA A 135 1.90 18.00 6.92
CA ALA A 135 0.72 18.59 6.27
C ALA A 135 0.53 18.06 4.84
N VAL A 136 1.64 17.73 4.16
CA VAL A 136 1.63 17.26 2.77
C VAL A 136 2.58 16.08 2.64
N VAL A 137 2.16 15.05 1.91
CA VAL A 137 3.04 13.95 1.48
C VAL A 137 3.15 13.92 -0.04
N LYS A 138 4.25 13.36 -0.53
CA LYS A 138 4.51 13.11 -1.94
C LYS A 138 4.59 11.62 -2.17
N LEU A 139 3.93 11.13 -3.21
CA LEU A 139 4.10 9.77 -3.70
C LEU A 139 5.37 9.66 -4.53
N LYS A 140 6.13 8.61 -4.30
CA LYS A 140 7.27 8.21 -5.10
C LYS A 140 7.07 6.76 -5.52
N LEU A 141 7.10 6.47 -6.81
CA LEU A 141 7.09 5.09 -7.27
C LEU A 141 8.35 4.37 -6.76
N TYR A 142 8.14 3.39 -5.89
CA TYR A 142 9.20 2.69 -5.20
C TYR A 142 9.65 1.46 -5.97
N SER A 143 8.73 0.58 -6.35
CA SER A 143 9.03 -0.61 -7.13
C SER A 143 7.90 -0.92 -8.11
N ARG A 144 8.24 -1.69 -9.15
CA ARG A 144 7.31 -2.28 -10.11
C ARG A 144 7.57 -3.78 -10.20
N THR A 145 6.50 -4.53 -10.41
CA THR A 145 6.54 -5.98 -10.55
C THR A 145 5.49 -6.41 -11.55
N ARG A 146 5.83 -7.36 -12.44
CA ARG A 146 4.88 -7.94 -13.36
C ARG A 146 4.36 -9.28 -12.83
N PHE A 147 3.04 -9.41 -12.70
CA PHE A 147 2.39 -10.65 -12.26
C PHE A 147 1.21 -10.98 -13.18
N SER A 148 1.18 -12.20 -13.70
CA SER A 148 0.12 -12.67 -14.63
C SER A 148 -0.15 -11.70 -15.80
N GLY A 149 0.91 -11.11 -16.37
CA GLY A 149 0.83 -10.18 -17.49
C GLY A 149 0.39 -8.75 -17.14
N LEU A 150 0.12 -8.46 -15.87
CA LEU A 150 -0.28 -7.15 -15.37
C LEU A 150 0.84 -6.50 -14.56
N GLU A 151 0.94 -5.18 -14.60
CA GLU A 151 1.93 -4.40 -13.84
C GLU A 151 1.36 -4.04 -12.46
N TYR A 152 2.10 -4.34 -11.41
CA TYR A 152 1.82 -3.96 -10.03
C TYR A 152 2.98 -3.13 -9.49
N GLY A 153 2.80 -2.48 -8.35
CA GLY A 153 3.91 -1.76 -7.73
C GLY A 153 3.66 -1.32 -6.31
N VAL A 154 4.63 -0.58 -5.81
CA VAL A 154 4.59 0.02 -4.47
C VAL A 154 4.89 1.51 -4.60
N TYR A 155 4.05 2.36 -4.02
CA TYR A 155 4.37 3.78 -3.85
C TYR A 155 4.86 4.06 -2.43
N GLN A 156 5.95 4.79 -2.31
CA GLN A 156 6.45 5.32 -1.06
C GLN A 156 5.86 6.71 -0.79
N LEU A 157 5.31 6.91 0.40
CA LEU A 157 4.90 8.20 0.92
C LEU A 157 6.10 8.87 1.58
N LEU A 158 6.41 10.09 1.12
CA LEU A 158 7.48 10.93 1.64
C LEU A 158 6.88 12.22 2.20
N PRO A 159 7.36 12.75 3.34
CA PRO A 159 6.98 14.08 3.76
C PRO A 159 7.40 15.11 2.71
N ASN A 160 6.50 16.02 2.35
CA ASN A 160 6.78 17.09 1.40
C ASN A 160 7.06 18.38 2.17
N HIS A 161 8.30 18.60 2.56
CA HIS A 161 8.72 19.87 3.15
C HIS A 161 8.72 20.94 2.06
N LYS A 162 7.71 21.81 2.03
CA LYS A 162 7.86 23.09 1.33
C LYS A 162 9.01 23.82 2.02
N LYS A 163 10.09 24.15 1.29
CA LYS A 163 11.06 25.14 1.78
C LYS A 163 10.25 26.37 2.15
N GLN A 164 10.24 26.74 3.43
CA GLN A 164 9.72 28.04 3.85
C GLN A 164 10.51 29.09 3.07
N SER A 165 9.86 29.73 2.11
CA SER A 165 10.38 30.92 1.48
C SER A 165 10.33 31.99 2.57
N SER A 166 11.47 32.37 3.12
CA SER A 166 11.59 33.50 4.02
C SER A 166 11.15 34.74 3.25
N VAL A 167 9.89 35.16 3.46
CA VAL A 167 9.50 36.53 3.15
C VAL A 167 10.07 37.36 4.30
N GLN A 168 11.24 37.96 4.06
CA GLN A 168 11.71 39.10 4.84
C GLN A 168 10.81 40.28 4.46
N THR A 169 9.92 40.67 5.37
CA THR A 169 9.36 42.02 5.44
C THR A 169 10.27 42.90 6.29
#